data_AF-A0A4D9DRX4-F1
#
_entry.id   AF-A0A4D9DRX4-F1
#
_cell.length_a   1.000
_cell.length_b   1.000
_cell.length_c   1.000
_cell.angle_alpha   90.00
_cell.angle_beta   90.00
_cell.angle_gamma   90.00
#
_symmetry.space_group_name_H-M   'P 1'
#
loop_
_entity.id
_entity.type
_entity.pdbx_description
1 polymer ?
#
loop_
_entity_poly.entity_id
_entity_poly.type
_entity_poly.pdbx_seq_one_letter_code
_entity_poly.pdbx_strand_id
1 'polypeptide(L)'
;MTVTMQKMPVLCAQVTLTHDTDDTVWSYCFSGHSLLPPSPRILPGSKESCLFTKGRYSFRGSVGLLVYNSDAFTLAIMFSNPFDYNLHCVEFGLEICPGKEHLGDMEEVYARMYNYIPANSCTTFKKAKLGQCQEAPVVTAGNIRVMATMSNAAKAVIKVLVEEKGNPPPYSKNPIYYKTHS
;
A
#
# COMPACT_ATOMS: atom_id res chain seq x y z
N MET A 1 18.22 -14.29 32.89
CA MET A 1 17.47 -13.15 32.33
C MET A 1 17.64 -13.21 30.82
N THR A 2 16.67 -13.78 30.12
CA THR A 2 16.77 -13.97 28.65
C THR A 2 16.34 -12.68 27.98
N VAL A 3 17.29 -11.91 27.44
CA VAL A 3 16.97 -10.77 26.59
C VAL A 3 16.51 -11.32 25.25
N THR A 4 15.20 -11.48 25.07
CA THR A 4 14.64 -11.83 23.77
C THR A 4 14.91 -10.65 22.84
N MET A 5 15.78 -10.81 21.84
CA MET A 5 15.94 -9.79 20.81
C MET A 5 14.61 -9.66 20.06
N GLN A 6 13.87 -8.59 20.35
CA GLN A 6 12.64 -8.28 19.64
C GLN A 6 12.96 -8.09 18.16
N LYS A 7 12.36 -8.93 17.30
CA LYS A 7 12.57 -8.91 15.85
C LYS A 7 12.33 -7.49 15.33
N MET A 8 13.24 -6.98 14.52
CA MET A 8 13.12 -5.62 13.99
C MET A 8 11.87 -5.50 13.10
N PRO A 9 10.99 -4.52 13.35
CA PRO A 9 9.87 -4.24 12.47
C PRO A 9 10.39 -3.78 11.11
N VAL A 10 10.02 -4.53 10.08
CA VAL A 10 10.32 -4.29 8.68
C VAL A 10 9.00 -4.32 7.94
N LEU A 11 8.81 -3.40 7.02
CA LEU A 11 7.65 -3.34 6.16
C LEU A 11 8.10 -3.41 4.70
N CYS A 12 7.73 -4.48 4.01
CA CYS A 12 7.81 -4.55 2.56
C CYS A 12 6.48 -4.13 1.97
N ALA A 13 6.45 -3.07 1.16
CA ALA A 13 5.27 -2.73 0.39
C ALA A 13 5.49 -3.21 -1.05
N GLN A 14 4.56 -4.03 -1.55
CA GLN A 14 4.52 -4.52 -2.92
C GLN A 14 3.29 -3.93 -3.59
N VAL A 15 3.49 -3.24 -4.70
CA VAL A 15 2.41 -2.63 -5.46
C VAL A 15 2.43 -3.20 -6.87
N THR A 16 1.25 -3.57 -7.35
CA THR A 16 1.03 -4.10 -8.68
C THR A 16 -0.05 -3.25 -9.32
N LEU A 17 0.32 -2.58 -10.41
CA LEU A 17 -0.57 -1.73 -11.19
C LEU A 17 -0.93 -2.48 -12.47
N THR A 18 -2.22 -2.60 -12.76
CA THR A 18 -2.68 -3.27 -14.00
C THR A 18 -3.10 -2.28 -15.09
N HIS A 19 -2.95 -0.97 -14.88
CA HIS A 19 -3.32 0.07 -15.85
C HIS A 19 -2.12 0.57 -16.64
N ASP A 20 -2.37 1.23 -17.77
CA ASP A 20 -1.38 1.56 -18.82
C ASP A 20 -0.67 2.92 -18.66
N THR A 21 -0.57 3.48 -17.45
CA THR A 21 0.08 4.78 -17.23
C THR A 21 1.40 4.69 -16.47
N ASP A 22 2.31 5.59 -16.82
CA ASP A 22 3.57 5.81 -16.11
C ASP A 22 3.29 6.59 -14.83
N ASP A 23 3.22 5.88 -13.71
CA ASP A 23 2.84 6.47 -12.42
C ASP A 23 4.07 6.90 -11.63
N THR A 24 4.03 8.12 -11.09
CA THR A 24 5.08 8.63 -10.20
C THR A 24 4.79 8.25 -8.75
N VAL A 25 5.83 7.90 -7.99
CA VAL A 25 5.69 7.46 -6.60
C VAL A 25 6.50 8.35 -5.65
N TRP A 26 5.86 8.78 -4.57
CA TRP A 26 6.51 9.49 -3.46
C TRP A 26 6.31 8.76 -2.15
N SER A 27 7.29 8.86 -1.25
CA SER A 27 7.21 8.25 0.08
C SER A 27 7.62 9.22 1.17
N TYR A 28 6.90 9.19 2.28
CA TYR A 28 7.21 9.93 3.50
C TYR A 28 7.32 8.96 4.68
N CYS A 29 8.36 9.10 5.48
CA CYS A 29 8.59 8.27 6.67
C CYS A 29 8.44 9.14 7.92
N PHE A 30 7.31 9.00 8.62
CA PHE A 30 7.13 9.60 9.95
C PHE A 30 8.03 8.92 10.99
N SER A 31 8.21 7.60 10.86
CA SER A 31 9.14 6.84 11.69
C SER A 31 9.81 5.70 10.93
N GLY A 32 11.10 5.51 11.22
CA GLY A 32 11.95 4.62 10.44
C GLY A 32 12.55 5.34 9.23
N HIS A 33 12.93 4.58 8.22
CA HIS A 33 13.46 5.08 6.96
C HIS A 33 13.19 4.06 5.85
N SER A 34 13.27 4.52 4.61
CA SER A 34 13.27 3.64 3.45
C SER A 34 14.65 3.02 3.27
N LEU A 35 14.72 1.68 3.26
CA LEU A 35 15.93 0.93 2.90
C LEU A 35 16.00 0.71 1.38
N LEU A 36 14.84 0.51 0.75
CA LEU A 36 14.67 0.49 -0.69
C LEU A 36 13.53 1.44 -1.04
N PRO A 37 13.82 2.63 -1.60
CA PRO A 37 12.79 3.59 -1.98
C PRO A 37 11.90 2.99 -3.06
N PRO A 38 10.64 3.44 -3.17
CA PRO A 38 9.81 3.08 -4.30
C PRO A 38 10.49 3.50 -5.60
N SER A 39 10.30 2.70 -6.65
CA SER A 39 10.71 3.09 -7.98
C SER A 39 10.03 4.44 -8.31
N PRO A 40 10.78 5.43 -8.86
CA PRO A 40 10.20 6.73 -9.20
C PRO A 40 9.11 6.63 -10.28
N ARG A 41 9.10 5.50 -11.00
CA ARG A 41 8.15 5.18 -12.08
C ARG A 41 7.73 3.73 -11.96
N ILE A 42 6.43 3.47 -12.09
CA ILE A 42 5.89 2.11 -12.16
C ILE A 42 5.32 1.91 -13.56
N LEU A 43 5.83 0.89 -14.24
CA LEU A 43 5.34 0.54 -15.56
C LEU A 43 4.02 -0.25 -15.46
N PRO A 44 3.14 -0.12 -16.46
CA PRO A 44 1.95 -0.95 -16.61
C PRO A 44 2.21 -2.44 -16.51
N GLY A 45 1.43 -3.15 -15.70
CA GLY A 45 1.55 -4.59 -15.52
C GLY A 45 2.83 -5.04 -14.79
N SER A 46 3.66 -4.10 -14.34
CA SER A 46 4.83 -4.39 -13.54
C SER A 46 4.47 -4.55 -12.06
N LYS A 47 5.32 -5.28 -11.35
CA LYS A 47 5.26 -5.40 -9.90
C LYS A 47 6.47 -4.68 -9.32
N GLU A 48 6.20 -3.65 -8.54
CA GLU A 48 7.23 -2.90 -7.84
C GLU A 48 7.18 -3.20 -6.35
N SER A 49 8.34 -3.08 -5.71
CA SER A 49 8.45 -3.28 -4.27
C SER A 49 9.39 -2.27 -3.64
N CYS A 50 8.98 -1.75 -2.48
CA CYS A 50 9.80 -0.92 -1.62
C CYS A 50 9.87 -1.51 -0.21
N LEU A 51 10.89 -1.08 0.52
CA LEU A 51 11.22 -1.62 1.83
C LEU A 51 11.44 -0.49 2.81
N PHE A 52 10.66 -0.49 3.88
CA PHE A 52 10.75 0.44 4.99
C PHE A 52 11.16 -0.32 6.25
N THR A 53 12.02 0.27 7.06
CA THR A 53 12.50 -0.35 8.29
C THR A 53 12.66 0.70 9.37
N LYS A 54 12.55 0.29 10.63
CA LYS A 54 12.91 1.19 11.73
C LYS A 54 14.40 1.53 11.72
N GLY A 55 14.75 2.63 12.39
CA GLY A 55 16.14 2.97 12.68
C GLY A 55 16.83 1.93 13.57
N ARG A 56 18.16 1.75 13.39
CA ARG A 56 18.98 0.98 14.32
C ARG A 56 18.89 1.62 15.72
N TYR A 57 18.83 0.79 16.76
CA TYR A 57 18.76 1.23 18.17
C TYR A 57 17.56 2.12 18.54
N SER A 58 16.57 2.27 17.65
CA SER A 58 15.31 2.95 17.96
C SER A 58 14.26 1.95 18.46
N PHE A 59 13.48 2.36 19.47
CA PHE A 59 12.27 1.68 19.93
C PHE A 59 11.01 2.07 19.13
N ARG A 60 11.19 2.78 18.00
CA ARG A 60 10.09 3.15 17.11
C ARG A 60 9.89 2.11 16.00
N GLY A 61 8.66 2.03 15.49
CA GLY A 61 8.28 1.14 14.39
C GLY A 61 8.67 1.68 13.01
N SER A 62 8.05 1.13 11.97
CA SER A 62 8.08 1.66 10.59
C SER A 62 6.73 2.23 10.26
N VAL A 63 6.64 3.55 10.12
CA VAL A 63 5.38 4.29 9.97
C VAL A 63 5.55 5.37 8.93
N GLY A 64 4.60 5.49 8.01
CA GLY A 64 4.72 6.43 6.91
C GLY A 64 3.57 6.41 5.93
N LEU A 65 3.83 7.02 4.79
CA LEU A 65 2.90 7.26 3.70
C LEU A 65 3.59 6.96 2.37
N LEU A 66 2.84 6.36 1.45
CA LEU A 66 3.23 6.14 0.07
C LEU A 66 2.14 6.75 -0.82
N VAL A 67 2.52 7.64 -1.73
CA VAL A 67 1.61 8.34 -2.63
C VAL A 67 1.94 7.93 -4.06
N TYR A 68 0.94 7.39 -4.75
CA TYR A 68 0.94 7.11 -6.16
C TYR A 68 0.21 8.23 -6.88
N ASN A 69 0.81 8.74 -7.94
CA ASN A 69 0.24 9.76 -8.77
C ASN A 69 0.23 9.28 -10.22
N SER A 70 -0.98 9.10 -10.72
CA SER A 70 -1.30 8.84 -12.11
C SER A 70 -1.90 10.12 -12.72
N ASP A 71 -2.06 10.15 -14.04
CA ASP A 71 -2.74 11.24 -14.73
C ASP A 71 -4.22 11.35 -14.34
N ALA A 72 -4.85 10.25 -13.94
CA ALA A 72 -6.28 10.18 -13.66
C ALA A 72 -6.65 10.22 -12.17
N PHE A 73 -5.73 9.88 -11.27
CA PHE A 73 -5.99 9.82 -9.84
C PHE A 73 -4.70 9.90 -9.00
N THR A 74 -4.87 10.24 -7.73
CA THR A 74 -3.86 10.05 -6.69
C THR A 74 -4.33 8.99 -5.69
N LEU A 75 -3.42 8.12 -5.28
CA LEU A 75 -3.66 7.05 -4.31
C LEU A 75 -2.65 7.20 -3.17
N ALA A 76 -3.16 7.45 -1.97
CA ALA A 76 -2.36 7.48 -0.75
C ALA A 76 -2.53 6.18 0.04
N ILE A 77 -1.40 5.64 0.49
CA ILE A 77 -1.30 4.41 1.27
C ILE A 77 -0.53 4.72 2.54
N MET A 78 -1.27 4.85 3.65
CA MET A 78 -0.69 5.03 4.97
C MET A 78 -0.39 3.67 5.58
N PHE A 79 0.73 3.53 6.25
CA PHE A 79 1.09 2.31 6.97
C PHE A 79 1.67 2.61 8.34
N SER A 80 1.36 1.74 9.30
CA SER A 80 1.90 1.76 10.65
C SER A 80 2.22 0.34 11.09
N ASN A 81 3.52 0.03 11.16
CA ASN A 81 4.03 -1.21 11.70
C ASN A 81 4.78 -0.91 13.02
N PRO A 82 4.12 -1.00 14.18
CA PRO A 82 4.71 -0.59 15.45
C PRO A 82 5.84 -1.51 15.90
N PHE A 83 6.67 -1.03 16.83
CA PHE A 83 7.68 -1.87 17.48
C PHE A 83 7.07 -2.79 18.54
N ASP A 84 6.15 -2.25 19.36
CA ASP A 84 5.47 -2.98 20.42
C ASP A 84 4.03 -3.33 20.02
N TYR A 85 3.82 -4.62 19.73
CA TYR A 85 2.52 -5.17 19.33
C TYR A 85 1.57 -5.41 20.51
N ASN A 86 2.04 -5.31 21.75
CA ASN A 86 1.16 -5.39 22.92
C ASN A 86 0.37 -4.08 23.13
N LEU A 87 0.97 -2.96 22.75
CA LEU A 87 0.38 -1.62 22.90
C LEU A 87 -0.28 -1.11 21.62
N HIS A 88 0.20 -1.56 20.45
CA HIS A 88 -0.24 -1.03 19.16
C HIS A 88 -0.49 -2.14 18.14
N CYS A 89 -1.56 -2.02 17.37
CA CYS A 89 -1.83 -2.91 16.24
C CYS A 89 -1.12 -2.44 14.98
N VAL A 90 -0.88 -3.37 14.05
CA VAL A 90 -0.51 -3.00 12.68
C VAL A 90 -1.72 -2.36 12.02
N GLU A 91 -1.54 -1.20 11.41
CA GLU A 91 -2.61 -0.46 10.75
C GLU A 91 -2.17 -0.01 9.35
N PHE A 92 -3.11 0.07 8.41
CA PHE A 92 -2.89 0.72 7.13
C PHE A 92 -4.16 1.38 6.61
N GLY A 93 -4.00 2.45 5.83
CA GLY A 93 -5.08 3.19 5.21
C GLY A 93 -4.89 3.34 3.71
N LEU A 94 -6.00 3.35 2.98
CA LEU A 94 -6.08 3.64 1.55
C LEU A 94 -7.01 4.83 1.34
N GLU A 95 -6.56 5.77 0.53
CA GLU A 95 -7.41 6.85 0.02
C GLU A 95 -7.14 7.04 -1.46
N ILE A 96 -8.20 7.11 -2.27
CA ILE A 96 -8.10 7.42 -3.69
C ILE A 96 -8.88 8.70 -4.01
N CYS A 97 -8.27 9.58 -4.80
CA CYS A 97 -8.84 10.86 -5.18
C CYS A 97 -8.65 11.09 -6.68
N PRO A 98 -9.65 11.59 -7.41
CA PRO A 98 -9.49 11.96 -8.82
C PRO A 98 -8.62 13.22 -8.98
N GLY A 99 -8.55 14.06 -7.94
CA GLY A 99 -7.70 15.24 -7.90
C GLY A 99 -6.26 14.95 -7.44
N LYS A 100 -5.48 16.02 -7.30
CA LYS A 100 -4.07 16.00 -6.86
C LYS A 100 -3.89 16.32 -5.38
N GLU A 101 -4.89 15.98 -4.56
CA GLU A 101 -4.94 16.29 -3.11
C GLU A 101 -3.78 15.69 -2.31
N HIS A 102 -3.20 14.58 -2.79
CA HIS A 102 -2.08 13.92 -2.11
C HIS A 102 -0.72 14.48 -2.50
N LEU A 103 -0.65 15.45 -3.43
CA LEU A 103 0.62 15.99 -3.94
C LEU A 103 1.15 17.20 -3.15
N GLY A 104 0.41 17.62 -2.12
CA GLY A 104 0.81 18.68 -1.21
C GLY A 104 1.81 18.20 -0.15
N ASP A 105 1.67 18.74 1.06
CA ASP A 105 2.50 18.34 2.18
C ASP A 105 2.19 16.90 2.61
N MET A 106 3.14 15.99 2.37
CA MET A 106 2.99 14.58 2.70
C MET A 106 2.85 14.32 4.22
N GLU A 107 3.40 15.20 5.06
CA GLU A 107 3.22 15.11 6.52
C GLU A 107 1.77 15.44 6.89
N GLU A 108 1.18 16.46 6.27
CA GLU A 108 -0.23 16.81 6.46
C GLU A 108 -1.15 15.68 5.97
N VAL A 109 -0.89 15.13 4.78
CA VAL A 109 -1.64 13.98 4.24
C VAL A 109 -1.53 12.78 5.17
N TYR A 110 -0.33 12.48 5.68
CA TYR A 110 -0.11 11.41 6.64
C TYR A 110 -0.89 11.65 7.94
N ALA A 111 -0.78 12.83 8.54
CA ALA A 111 -1.44 13.17 9.79
C ALA A 111 -2.96 13.07 9.66
N ARG A 112 -3.50 13.55 8.54
CA ARG A 112 -4.92 13.48 8.20
C ARG A 112 -5.40 12.02 8.09
N MET A 113 -4.72 11.18 7.31
CA MET A 113 -5.07 9.75 7.17
C MET A 113 -4.89 8.98 8.48
N TYR A 114 -3.87 9.30 9.28
CA TYR A 114 -3.63 8.67 10.57
C TYR A 114 -4.77 8.96 11.56
N ASN A 115 -5.26 10.21 11.56
CA ASN A 115 -6.36 10.70 12.41
C ASN A 115 -7.77 10.42 11.85
N TYR A 116 -7.91 9.57 10.83
CA TYR A 116 -9.20 9.20 10.22
C TYR A 116 -9.96 10.36 9.57
N ILE A 117 -9.26 11.39 9.10
CA ILE A 117 -9.87 12.53 8.42
C ILE A 117 -9.74 12.31 6.91
N PRO A 118 -10.83 12.14 6.14
CA PRO A 118 -10.73 12.05 4.68
C PRO A 118 -10.45 13.41 4.07
N ALA A 119 -9.89 13.46 2.85
CA ALA A 119 -9.75 14.71 2.12
C ALA A 119 -11.08 15.07 1.47
N ASN A 120 -11.40 16.36 1.45
CA ASN A 120 -12.74 16.85 1.13
C ASN A 120 -13.22 16.47 -0.28
N SER A 121 -12.30 16.30 -1.23
CA SER A 121 -12.60 15.96 -2.64
C SER A 121 -12.31 14.49 -2.97
N CYS A 122 -11.91 13.68 -2.00
CA CYS A 122 -11.59 12.27 -2.20
C CYS A 122 -12.86 11.41 -2.12
N THR A 123 -12.93 10.42 -3.01
CA THR A 123 -14.17 9.63 -3.15
C THR A 123 -14.27 8.55 -2.09
N THR A 124 -13.15 8.00 -1.63
CA THR A 124 -13.18 6.88 -0.68
C THR A 124 -11.90 6.81 0.14
N PHE A 125 -12.06 6.84 1.47
CA PHE A 125 -11.02 6.54 2.45
C PHE A 125 -11.42 5.30 3.26
N LYS A 126 -10.50 4.35 3.41
CA LYS A 126 -10.65 3.19 4.30
C LYS A 126 -9.37 2.94 5.06
N LYS A 127 -9.50 2.61 6.35
CA LYS A 127 -8.37 2.25 7.21
C LYS A 127 -8.69 0.96 7.95
N ALA A 128 -7.73 0.04 7.96
CA ALA A 128 -7.84 -1.25 8.63
C ALA A 128 -6.84 -1.36 9.78
N LYS A 129 -7.28 -1.99 10.86
CA LYS A 129 -6.44 -2.41 11.98
C LYS A 129 -6.36 -3.93 11.98
N LEU A 130 -5.17 -4.48 11.79
CA LEU A 130 -4.98 -5.93 11.77
C LEU A 130 -5.08 -6.52 13.17
N GLY A 131 -5.77 -7.66 13.29
CA GLY A 131 -6.06 -8.33 14.57
C GLY A 131 -7.54 -8.37 14.91
N GLN A 132 -8.37 -7.56 14.23
CA GLN A 132 -9.82 -7.72 14.18
C GLN A 132 -10.19 -8.37 12.85
N CYS A 133 -11.21 -9.25 12.83
CA CYS A 133 -11.67 -9.91 11.61
C CYS A 133 -12.20 -8.84 10.64
N GLN A 134 -11.37 -8.44 9.67
CA GLN A 134 -11.69 -7.37 8.73
C GLN A 134 -11.43 -7.83 7.31
N GLU A 135 -12.40 -7.55 6.45
CA GLU A 135 -12.31 -7.72 5.02
C GLU A 135 -11.26 -6.76 4.45
N ALA A 136 -10.55 -7.17 3.38
CA ALA A 136 -9.51 -6.35 2.78
C ALA A 136 -10.07 -4.97 2.36
N PRO A 137 -9.41 -3.85 2.72
CA PRO A 137 -9.82 -2.53 2.27
C PRO A 137 -9.87 -2.44 0.74
N VAL A 138 -11.05 -2.08 0.24
CA VAL A 138 -11.30 -1.80 -1.17
C VAL A 138 -11.82 -0.37 -1.31
N VAL A 139 -11.11 0.45 -2.09
CA VAL A 139 -11.49 1.83 -2.43
C VAL A 139 -11.68 1.97 -3.93
N THR A 140 -12.56 2.87 -4.36
CA THR A 140 -12.89 3.05 -5.78
C THR A 140 -13.01 4.52 -6.14
N ALA A 141 -12.50 4.90 -7.31
CA ALA A 141 -12.70 6.21 -7.91
C ALA A 141 -12.96 6.03 -9.41
N GLY A 142 -14.17 6.39 -9.87
CA GLY A 142 -14.57 6.17 -11.26
C GLY A 142 -14.43 4.68 -11.66
N ASN A 143 -13.60 4.42 -12.67
CA ASN A 143 -13.31 3.07 -13.16
C ASN A 143 -12.17 2.39 -12.39
N ILE A 144 -11.47 3.07 -11.49
CA ILE A 144 -10.34 2.48 -10.77
C ILE A 144 -10.83 1.83 -9.48
N ARG A 145 -10.38 0.59 -9.25
CA ARG A 145 -10.57 -0.18 -8.02
C ARG A 145 -9.22 -0.50 -7.42
N VAL A 146 -9.02 -0.11 -6.17
CA VAL A 146 -7.80 -0.43 -5.41
C VAL A 146 -8.15 -1.37 -4.28
N MET A 147 -7.42 -2.48 -4.21
CA MET A 147 -7.52 -3.46 -3.14
C MET A 147 -6.16 -3.57 -2.47
N ALA A 148 -6.12 -3.60 -1.15
CA ALA A 148 -4.87 -3.91 -0.46
C ALA A 148 -5.06 -4.84 0.72
N THR A 149 -4.00 -5.59 1.01
CA THR A 149 -3.88 -6.48 2.16
C THR A 149 -2.57 -6.22 2.87
N MET A 150 -2.53 -6.46 4.17
CA MET A 150 -1.32 -6.32 4.96
C MET A 150 -1.21 -7.50 5.93
N SER A 151 -0.01 -8.06 6.08
CA SER A 151 0.23 -9.13 7.04
C SER A 151 0.45 -8.58 8.46
N ASN A 152 -0.12 -9.24 9.46
CA ASN A 152 0.09 -8.90 10.87
C ASN A 152 1.36 -9.57 11.43
N ALA A 153 2.54 -9.04 11.07
CA ALA A 153 3.82 -9.60 11.48
C ALA A 153 4.90 -8.52 11.63
N ALA A 154 5.94 -8.81 12.41
CA ALA A 154 7.14 -7.97 12.52
C ALA A 154 7.73 -7.62 11.15
N LYS A 155 7.80 -8.61 10.25
CA LYS A 155 8.10 -8.42 8.84
C LYS A 155 6.78 -8.31 8.07
N ALA A 156 6.16 -7.14 8.13
CA ALA A 156 4.89 -6.90 7.49
C ALA A 156 5.07 -6.79 5.97
N VAL A 157 4.10 -7.31 5.21
CA VAL A 157 4.02 -7.17 3.77
C VAL A 157 2.68 -6.52 3.43
N ILE A 158 2.71 -5.35 2.79
CA ILE A 158 1.54 -4.74 2.15
C ILE A 158 1.52 -5.19 0.69
N LYS A 159 0.38 -5.68 0.21
CA LYS A 159 0.14 -5.96 -1.20
C LYS A 159 -0.99 -5.07 -1.68
N VAL A 160 -0.74 -4.26 -2.69
CA VAL A 160 -1.73 -3.36 -3.29
C VAL A 160 -1.91 -3.75 -4.74
N LEU A 161 -3.16 -3.90 -5.14
CA LEU A 161 -3.59 -4.19 -6.50
C LEU A 161 -4.49 -3.05 -6.96
N VAL A 162 -4.09 -2.39 -8.04
CA VAL A 162 -4.87 -1.34 -8.71
C VAL A 162 -5.40 -1.90 -10.02
N GLU A 163 -6.72 -1.95 -10.17
CA GLU A 163 -7.42 -2.49 -11.34
C GLU A 163 -8.32 -1.43 -11.99
N GLU A 164 -8.42 -1.46 -13.31
CA GLU A 164 -9.41 -0.69 -14.06
C GLU A 164 -10.63 -1.57 -14.38
N LYS A 165 -11.81 -1.14 -13.92
CA LYS A 165 -13.11 -1.75 -14.25
C LYS A 165 -13.36 -1.60 -15.75
N GLY A 166 -13.15 -2.69 -16.48
CA GLY A 166 -13.36 -2.78 -17.94
C GLY A 166 -12.27 -3.57 -18.65
N ASN A 167 -11.07 -3.64 -18.06
CA ASN A 167 -9.95 -4.43 -18.54
C ASN A 167 -9.72 -5.61 -17.57
N PRO A 168 -10.33 -6.78 -17.80
CA PRO A 168 -10.08 -7.94 -16.95
C PRO A 168 -8.59 -8.31 -17.00
N PRO A 169 -8.01 -8.81 -15.90
CA PRO A 169 -6.61 -9.27 -15.90
C PRO A 169 -6.40 -10.28 -17.03
N PRO A 170 -5.25 -10.24 -17.73
CA PRO A 170 -4.97 -11.13 -18.86
C PRO A 170 -4.73 -12.56 -18.35
N TYR A 171 -5.81 -13.26 -17.99
CA TYR A 171 -5.73 -14.69 -17.78
C TYR A 171 -5.50 -15.38 -19.12
N SER A 172 -4.44 -16.19 -19.18
CA SER A 172 -3.94 -16.92 -20.34
C SER A 172 -5.07 -17.63 -21.10
N LYS A 173 -5.27 -17.27 -22.37
CA LYS A 173 -5.91 -18.15 -23.33
C LYS A 173 -4.98 -19.33 -23.59
N ASN A 174 -5.12 -20.40 -22.81
CA ASN A 174 -4.61 -21.71 -23.23
C ASN A 174 -5.70 -22.37 -24.08
N PRO A 175 -5.58 -22.44 -25.41
CA PRO A 175 -6.47 -23.28 -26.20
C PRO A 175 -6.16 -24.75 -25.86
N ILE A 176 -7.10 -25.41 -25.20
CA ILE A 176 -7.10 -26.87 -25.10
C ILE A 176 -7.35 -27.41 -26.51
N TYR A 177 -6.31 -27.95 -27.14
CA TYR A 177 -6.44 -28.77 -28.34
C TYR A 177 -7.04 -30.12 -27.93
N TYR A 178 -8.31 -30.36 -28.25
CA TYR A 178 -8.84 -31.71 -28.27
C TYR A 178 -8.28 -32.41 -29.52
N LYS A 179 -7.38 -33.37 -29.31
CA LYS A 179 -6.90 -34.25 -30.37
C LYS A 179 -7.95 -35.36 -30.53
N THR A 180 -8.80 -35.26 -31.54
CA THR A 180 -9.65 -36.37 -31.98
C THR A 180 -8.76 -37.44 -32.58
N HIS A 181 -8.67 -38.60 -31.93
CA HIS A 181 -8.12 -39.80 -32.56
C HIS A 181 -9.26 -40.57 -33.22
N SER A 182 -9.17 -40.68 -34.55
CA SER A 182 -9.85 -41.68 -35.37
C SER A 182 -9.27 -43.07 -35.13
#